data_AF-A0A2G6QTJ1-F1
#
_entry.id   AF-A0A2G6QTJ1-F1
#
_cell.length_a   1.000
_cell.length_b   1.000
_cell.length_c   1.000
_cell.angle_alpha   90.00
_cell.angle_beta   90.00
_cell.angle_gamma   90.00
#
_symmetry.space_group_name_H-M   'P 1'
#
loop_
_entity.id
_entity.type
_entity.pdbx_description
1 polymer ?
#
loop_
_entity_poly.entity_id
_entity_poly.type
_entity_poly.pdbx_seq_one_letter_code
_entity_poly.pdbx_strand_id
1 'polypeptide(L)'
;MHLYIDPSAGGTGGAKELVVRNTYDELGQLVQKKVGGEADGTDVLASNGLQQVDYAYNIRNWLTSVNNPANLGSDLWAFKVNYNTVGHGSTPQYNQNVAETEWRTANTDGSLKWYSYGYDGLNRLVSATDNTTDQRYSLANVTYDKNGNIQLLARNGYQNSSTFTNMDILDYDYDNGNKLVKVTDNGNDDYGFKDGTNTNDDFEYDINGNLKIDRNKGITSIEYNHLNLPEQVNFGSDNIKYVYDATGVKLKRTASSGTETLYAGNHVYEGAVGNAQLQFFNHAEGYATPDGQGGYDYVYNYVDHLGSVRLSYTDADDNGNIDPSNEIIEENNYYPYGHKMLGFNDAVSPYGNSTAKRWKFNGKEFDNSFDIDTYDFGARNYDPTIGRWMNIDPLAEKYYDFSGYNYTMNNPVLFTDPDGMRVEWGKGLDAEEKQILGYLIYQLRKNSKSFDKAFEKLHNSENVYEVTDNWNPDAEFDPNKGNFNEEEDYDFETGESTTTLVYEEVENKGGEIRIPLNWADEFPELGIDKTTKAKQIIVEEFIHAVQWETLFPKSGKTTLDFYLDLTGVANTEFEAKAVTGIIHKEVGWNVLTGGDKNAAKSGNYFSRYGFNMSRYNRDANK
;
A
#
# COMPACT_ATOMS: atom_id res chain seq x y z
N MET A 1 -19.35 3.38 12.25
CA MET A 1 -19.70 1.96 12.49
C MET A 1 -19.17 1.53 13.86
N HIS A 2 -19.49 0.34 14.36
CA HIS A 2 -18.84 -0.18 15.58
C HIS A 2 -18.53 -1.68 15.44
N LEU A 3 -17.45 -2.12 16.07
CA LEU A 3 -17.00 -3.50 16.14
C LEU A 3 -16.69 -3.85 17.61
N TYR A 4 -17.17 -5.01 18.04
CA TYR A 4 -16.91 -5.56 19.38
C TYR A 4 -16.58 -7.04 19.30
N ILE A 5 -15.91 -7.54 20.33
CA ILE A 5 -15.68 -8.97 20.56
C ILE A 5 -16.62 -9.41 21.68
N ASP A 6 -17.42 -10.45 21.41
CA ASP A 6 -18.36 -11.02 22.38
C ASP A 6 -17.82 -12.35 22.90
N PRO A 7 -17.17 -12.37 24.08
CA PRO A 7 -16.63 -13.60 24.65
C PRO A 7 -17.74 -14.58 25.11
N SER A 8 -18.99 -14.11 25.23
CA SER A 8 -20.12 -14.92 25.72
C SER A 8 -20.75 -15.84 24.68
N ALA A 9 -20.35 -15.74 23.40
CA ALA A 9 -20.83 -16.60 22.32
C ALA A 9 -20.55 -18.10 22.57
N GLY A 10 -19.65 -18.44 23.50
CA GLY A 10 -19.35 -19.80 23.98
C GLY A 10 -20.04 -20.24 25.28
N GLY A 11 -20.88 -19.41 25.90
CA GLY A 11 -21.61 -19.76 27.13
C GLY A 11 -20.88 -19.49 28.45
N THR A 12 -19.70 -18.89 28.42
CA THR A 12 -18.98 -18.35 29.59
C THR A 12 -19.27 -16.86 29.70
N GLY A 13 -19.90 -16.43 30.81
CA GLY A 13 -20.21 -15.01 31.01
C GLY A 13 -18.94 -14.16 31.07
N GLY A 14 -18.89 -13.13 30.21
CA GLY A 14 -17.86 -12.09 30.15
C GLY A 14 -18.45 -10.85 29.48
N ALA A 15 -17.94 -9.66 29.82
CA ALA A 15 -18.37 -8.43 29.20
C ALA A 15 -17.88 -8.34 27.74
N LYS A 16 -18.59 -7.60 26.91
CA LYS A 16 -18.18 -7.39 25.51
C LYS A 16 -17.00 -6.42 25.49
N GLU A 17 -16.03 -6.67 24.62
CA GLU A 17 -14.90 -5.74 24.43
C GLU A 17 -15.14 -4.87 23.21
N LEU A 18 -15.06 -3.54 23.36
CA LEU A 18 -15.12 -2.61 22.24
C LEU A 18 -13.78 -2.67 21.48
N VAL A 19 -13.78 -3.09 20.22
CA VAL A 19 -12.59 -2.94 19.37
C VAL A 19 -12.50 -1.50 18.90
N VAL A 20 -13.56 -1.02 18.23
CA VAL A 20 -13.59 0.32 17.69
C VAL A 20 -15.02 0.81 17.49
N ARG A 21 -15.22 2.12 17.67
CA ARG A 21 -16.40 2.85 17.21
C ARG A 21 -15.98 4.07 16.41
N ASN A 22 -16.42 4.11 15.17
CA ASN A 22 -16.06 5.13 14.19
C ASN A 22 -17.18 6.14 13.99
N THR A 23 -16.80 7.42 13.98
CA THR A 23 -17.65 8.58 13.74
C THR A 23 -17.16 9.30 12.50
N TYR A 24 -18.10 9.65 11.62
CA TYR A 24 -17.83 10.27 10.34
C TYR A 24 -18.50 11.64 10.26
N ASP A 25 -17.95 12.53 9.44
CA ASP A 25 -18.59 13.79 9.10
C ASP A 25 -19.65 13.63 7.99
N GLU A 26 -20.29 14.75 7.60
CA GLU A 26 -21.30 14.78 6.54
C GLU A 26 -20.74 14.43 5.14
N LEU A 27 -19.42 14.40 4.98
CA LEU A 27 -18.73 14.01 3.74
C LEU A 27 -18.30 12.54 3.76
N GLY A 28 -18.56 11.82 4.85
CA GLY A 28 -18.14 10.43 5.04
C GLY A 28 -16.67 10.29 5.43
N GLN A 29 -15.99 11.36 5.82
CA GLN A 29 -14.60 11.29 6.29
C GLN A 29 -14.58 10.81 7.75
N LEU A 30 -13.70 9.86 8.08
CA LEU A 30 -13.52 9.41 9.45
C LEU A 30 -12.99 10.56 10.30
N VAL A 31 -13.74 11.08 11.26
CA VAL A 31 -13.30 12.20 12.10
C VAL A 31 -12.91 11.78 13.51
N GLN A 32 -13.38 10.62 13.97
CA GLN A 32 -13.08 10.13 15.31
C GLN A 32 -13.24 8.61 15.42
N LYS A 33 -12.34 7.99 16.19
CA LYS A 33 -12.50 6.65 16.75
C LYS A 33 -12.59 6.68 18.27
N LYS A 34 -13.40 5.81 18.84
CA LYS A 34 -13.22 5.33 20.21
C LYS A 34 -12.67 3.91 20.15
N VAL A 35 -11.57 3.64 20.83
CA VAL A 35 -10.81 2.38 20.71
C VAL A 35 -10.66 1.73 22.08
N GLY A 36 -10.98 0.44 22.14
CA GLY A 36 -10.75 -0.41 23.31
C GLY A 36 -11.71 -0.22 24.48
N GLY A 37 -11.71 -1.18 25.40
CA GLY A 37 -12.35 -1.11 26.69
C GLY A 37 -13.67 -1.85 26.78
N GLU A 38 -14.10 -2.11 28.01
CA GLU A 38 -15.33 -2.82 28.28
C GLU A 38 -16.55 -2.07 27.68
N ALA A 39 -17.35 -2.79 26.90
CA ALA A 39 -18.64 -2.33 26.44
C ALA A 39 -19.72 -2.74 27.45
N ASP A 40 -20.48 -1.76 27.94
CA ASP A 40 -21.63 -2.00 28.81
C ASP A 40 -22.55 -3.04 28.15
N GLY A 41 -22.78 -4.14 28.87
CA GLY A 41 -23.57 -5.28 28.40
C GLY A 41 -25.02 -4.94 28.03
N THR A 42 -25.52 -3.77 28.40
CA THR A 42 -26.87 -3.27 28.06
C THR A 42 -26.89 -2.22 26.95
N ASP A 43 -25.80 -1.48 26.74
CA ASP A 43 -25.66 -0.49 25.66
C ASP A 43 -24.19 -0.34 25.22
N VAL A 44 -23.82 -1.04 24.15
CA VAL A 44 -22.47 -0.98 23.54
C VAL A 44 -22.14 0.44 23.05
N LEU A 45 -23.14 1.28 22.79
CA LEU A 45 -22.95 2.68 22.39
C LEU A 45 -22.66 3.60 23.58
N ALA A 46 -22.72 3.12 24.83
CA ALA A 46 -22.37 3.88 26.01
C ALA A 46 -20.87 3.82 26.37
N SER A 47 -20.09 2.90 25.78
CA SER A 47 -18.66 2.80 26.07
C SER A 47 -17.92 4.10 25.71
N ASN A 48 -17.03 4.51 26.61
CA ASN A 48 -16.23 5.71 26.43
C ASN A 48 -14.99 5.47 25.56
N GLY A 49 -14.59 4.22 25.35
CA GLY A 49 -13.29 3.88 24.76
C GLY A 49 -12.15 4.05 25.78
N LEU A 50 -11.09 3.25 25.66
CA LEU A 50 -9.82 3.49 26.39
C LEU A 50 -9.08 4.71 25.81
N GLN A 51 -9.24 4.94 24.51
CA GLN A 51 -8.70 6.10 23.80
C GLN A 51 -9.75 6.68 22.84
N GLN A 52 -9.67 8.00 22.65
CA GLN A 52 -10.33 8.71 21.56
C GLN A 52 -9.24 9.11 20.54
N VAL A 53 -9.46 8.80 19.27
CA VAL A 53 -8.52 9.12 18.20
C VAL A 53 -9.20 10.04 17.20
N ASP A 54 -8.81 11.31 17.17
CA ASP A 54 -9.42 12.35 16.35
C ASP A 54 -8.63 12.58 15.05
N TYR A 55 -9.33 12.70 13.92
CA TYR A 55 -8.73 12.84 12.60
C TYR A 55 -9.12 14.18 11.99
N ALA A 56 -8.18 14.81 11.29
CA ALA A 56 -8.46 16.02 10.52
C ALA A 56 -7.84 15.94 9.14
N TYR A 57 -8.48 16.59 8.17
CA TYR A 57 -8.10 16.57 6.77
C TYR A 57 -8.05 17.98 6.20
N ASN A 58 -7.30 18.16 5.11
CA ASN A 58 -7.40 19.37 4.30
C ASN A 58 -8.58 19.26 3.29
N ILE A 59 -8.84 20.36 2.57
CA ILE A 59 -9.91 20.44 1.57
C ILE A 59 -9.76 19.47 0.38
N ARG A 60 -8.62 18.78 0.26
CA ARG A 60 -8.33 17.77 -0.77
C ARG A 60 -8.48 16.33 -0.24
N ASN A 61 -9.04 16.17 0.97
CA ASN A 61 -9.17 14.90 1.67
C ASN A 61 -7.81 14.24 2.00
N TRP A 62 -6.76 15.03 2.22
CA TRP A 62 -5.49 14.49 2.73
C TRP A 62 -5.46 14.60 4.23
N LEU A 63 -5.07 13.52 4.91
CA LEU A 63 -4.92 13.48 6.36
C LEU A 63 -3.91 14.53 6.81
N THR A 64 -4.30 15.42 7.71
CA THR A 64 -3.43 16.44 8.30
C THR A 64 -3.08 16.19 9.76
N SER A 65 -3.91 15.45 10.50
CA SER A 65 -3.60 15.08 11.88
C SER A 65 -4.35 13.85 12.36
N VAL A 66 -3.70 13.12 13.27
CA VAL A 66 -4.27 12.10 14.15
C VAL A 66 -3.96 12.57 15.57
N ASN A 67 -4.98 12.95 16.34
CA ASN A 67 -4.86 13.69 17.60
C ASN A 67 -4.04 14.99 17.44
N ASN A 68 -3.76 15.68 18.54
CA ASN A 68 -3.03 16.95 18.52
C ASN A 68 -1.63 16.81 19.11
N PRO A 69 -0.56 16.75 18.29
CA PRO A 69 0.78 16.65 18.83
C PRO A 69 1.17 17.90 19.59
N ALA A 70 0.54 19.07 19.45
CA ALA A 70 0.87 20.24 20.27
C ALA A 70 0.42 20.10 21.74
N ASN A 71 -0.66 19.36 21.98
CA ASN A 71 -1.25 19.13 23.29
C ASN A 71 -1.94 17.75 23.31
N LEU A 72 -1.30 16.76 23.92
CA LEU A 72 -1.81 15.38 23.98
C LEU A 72 -3.09 15.26 24.81
N GLY A 73 -3.31 16.10 25.84
CA GLY A 73 -4.42 15.89 26.76
C GLY A 73 -4.35 14.50 27.40
N SER A 74 -5.35 13.65 27.12
CA SER A 74 -5.42 12.25 27.55
C SER A 74 -4.93 11.24 26.50
N ASP A 75 -4.55 11.70 25.32
CA ASP A 75 -4.12 10.83 24.22
C ASP A 75 -2.71 10.29 24.49
N LEU A 76 -2.50 9.00 24.25
CA LEU A 76 -1.19 8.38 24.40
C LEU A 76 -0.23 8.73 23.26
N TRP A 77 -0.78 9.06 22.08
CA TRP A 77 0.02 9.37 20.90
C TRP A 77 -0.71 10.33 19.96
N ALA A 78 0.04 11.17 19.27
CA ALA A 78 -0.47 12.08 18.27
C ALA A 78 0.52 12.30 17.13
N PHE A 79 -0.01 12.61 15.95
CA PHE A 79 0.70 12.73 14.70
C PHE A 79 0.10 13.81 13.81
N LYS A 80 0.95 14.49 13.05
CA LYS A 80 0.53 15.55 12.14
C LYS A 80 1.33 15.46 10.86
N VAL A 81 0.66 15.71 9.74
CA VAL A 81 1.21 15.67 8.38
C VAL A 81 1.02 17.04 7.75
N ASN A 82 2.13 17.68 7.41
CA ASN A 82 2.15 18.97 6.73
C ASN A 82 2.55 18.76 5.27
N TYR A 83 1.76 19.31 4.35
CA TYR A 83 2.03 19.29 2.90
C TYR A 83 2.48 20.67 2.42
N ASN A 84 1.53 21.59 2.20
CA ASN A 84 1.78 22.94 1.70
C ASN A 84 1.74 24.02 2.80
N THR A 85 1.40 23.64 4.02
CA THR A 85 1.38 24.51 5.19
C THR A 85 2.43 24.00 6.16
N VAL A 86 3.63 24.57 6.08
CA VAL A 86 4.83 24.09 6.78
C VAL A 86 5.07 24.85 8.09
N GLY A 87 5.57 24.16 9.11
CA GLY A 87 5.88 24.70 10.43
C GLY A 87 7.37 24.67 10.81
N HIS A 88 8.20 23.92 10.08
CA HIS A 88 9.60 23.63 10.43
C HIS A 88 10.61 24.03 9.35
N GLY A 89 10.19 24.86 8.38
CA GLY A 89 11.09 25.44 7.37
C GLY A 89 11.37 24.55 6.17
N SER A 90 10.63 23.44 6.01
CA SER A 90 10.64 22.61 4.79
C SER A 90 10.11 23.37 3.57
N THR A 91 10.32 22.80 2.38
CA THR A 91 9.70 23.32 1.15
C THR A 91 8.25 22.86 1.03
N PRO A 92 7.26 23.77 0.94
CA PRO A 92 5.86 23.41 0.76
C PRO A 92 5.63 22.49 -0.44
N GLN A 93 4.91 21.39 -0.23
CA GLN A 93 4.57 20.39 -1.23
C GLN A 93 3.09 20.51 -1.64
N TYR A 94 2.83 20.65 -2.94
CA TYR A 94 1.47 20.82 -3.49
C TYR A 94 0.96 19.59 -4.24
N ASN A 95 1.81 18.57 -4.37
CA ASN A 95 1.67 17.37 -5.21
C ASN A 95 1.51 16.09 -4.38
N GLN A 96 1.01 16.20 -3.14
CA GLN A 96 0.86 15.11 -2.15
C GLN A 96 2.12 14.63 -1.45
N ASN A 97 3.32 15.02 -1.89
CA ASN A 97 4.51 14.79 -1.07
C ASN A 97 4.31 15.37 0.32
N VAL A 98 4.77 14.65 1.33
CA VAL A 98 4.74 15.12 2.72
C VAL A 98 5.92 16.06 2.92
N ALA A 99 5.67 17.31 3.31
CA ALA A 99 6.74 18.25 3.59
C ALA A 99 7.33 18.02 4.99
N GLU A 100 6.47 17.83 5.99
CA GLU A 100 6.87 17.55 7.36
C GLU A 100 5.92 16.56 8.03
N THR A 101 6.44 15.81 9.00
CA THR A 101 5.63 15.10 9.99
C THR A 101 6.02 15.53 11.39
N GLU A 102 5.05 15.54 12.30
CA GLU A 102 5.28 15.83 13.71
C GLU A 102 4.61 14.72 14.53
N TRP A 103 5.23 14.28 15.63
CA TRP A 103 4.62 13.31 16.53
C TRP A 103 5.01 13.54 17.99
N ARG A 104 4.12 13.12 18.89
CA ARG A 104 4.34 13.15 20.33
C ARG A 104 3.68 11.94 20.98
N THR A 105 4.23 11.51 22.09
CA THR A 105 3.82 10.33 22.86
C THR A 105 3.68 10.70 24.34
N ALA A 106 2.81 10.01 25.07
CA ALA A 106 2.69 10.10 26.53
C ALA A 106 3.71 9.23 27.27
N ASN A 107 4.57 8.49 26.53
CA ASN A 107 5.66 7.71 27.09
C ASN A 107 6.76 8.62 27.71
N THR A 108 7.78 7.99 28.28
CA THR A 108 8.84 8.60 29.11
C THR A 108 9.50 9.81 28.43
N ASP A 109 9.96 9.69 27.18
CA ASP A 109 10.32 10.85 26.35
C ASP A 109 9.10 11.32 25.55
N GLY A 110 8.35 12.25 26.14
CA GLY A 110 7.20 12.91 25.50
C GLY A 110 7.54 14.19 24.74
N SER A 111 8.81 14.41 24.38
CA SER A 111 9.19 15.58 23.59
C SER A 111 8.58 15.52 22.19
N LEU A 112 8.17 16.68 21.64
CA LEU A 112 7.70 16.77 20.26
C LEU A 112 8.86 16.38 19.33
N LYS A 113 8.63 15.37 18.49
CA LYS A 113 9.54 14.99 17.41
C LYS A 113 8.96 15.46 16.09
N TRP A 114 9.82 15.80 15.13
CA TRP A 114 9.38 16.08 13.76
C TRP A 114 10.47 15.78 12.75
N TYR A 115 10.03 15.54 11.51
CA TYR A 115 10.87 15.47 10.32
C TYR A 115 10.50 16.57 9.33
N SER A 116 11.51 17.16 8.68
CA SER A 116 11.38 17.92 7.44
C SER A 116 11.95 17.09 6.29
N TYR A 117 11.16 16.84 5.26
CA TYR A 117 11.53 16.00 4.12
C TYR A 117 12.04 16.83 2.92
N GLY A 118 13.00 16.26 2.21
CA GLY A 118 13.50 16.78 0.94
C GLY A 118 13.31 15.76 -0.17
N TYR A 119 13.04 16.25 -1.39
CA TYR A 119 12.83 15.40 -2.56
C TYR A 119 13.67 15.89 -3.76
N ASP A 120 14.02 14.97 -4.65
CA ASP A 120 14.55 15.32 -5.96
C ASP A 120 13.43 15.72 -6.95
N GLY A 121 13.82 16.06 -8.19
CA GLY A 121 12.87 16.47 -9.23
C GLY A 121 11.90 15.37 -9.69
N LEU A 122 12.11 14.11 -9.29
CA LEU A 122 11.24 12.97 -9.57
C LEU A 122 10.40 12.56 -8.36
N ASN A 123 10.37 13.38 -7.30
CA ASN A 123 9.67 13.12 -6.03
C ASN A 123 10.22 11.93 -5.24
N ARG A 124 11.50 11.58 -5.45
CA ARG A 124 12.18 10.56 -4.64
C ARG A 124 12.79 11.23 -3.41
N LEU A 125 12.74 10.55 -2.27
CA LEU A 125 13.15 11.09 -0.97
C LEU A 125 14.67 11.25 -0.87
N VAL A 126 15.18 12.48 -0.80
CA VAL A 126 16.64 12.72 -0.69
C VAL A 126 17.12 12.96 0.75
N SER A 127 16.20 13.35 1.64
CA SER A 127 16.53 13.65 3.04
C SER A 127 15.30 13.63 3.95
N ALA A 128 15.52 13.33 5.23
CA ALA A 128 14.59 13.59 6.33
C ALA A 128 15.38 14.16 7.52
N THR A 129 15.25 15.46 7.76
CA THR A 129 15.95 16.16 8.84
C THR A 129 15.10 16.17 10.09
N ASP A 130 15.60 15.58 11.17
CA ASP A 130 14.91 15.52 12.46
C ASP A 130 15.20 16.75 13.34
N ASN A 131 14.44 16.89 14.42
CA ASN A 131 14.47 18.06 15.29
C ASN A 131 15.25 17.92 16.58
N THR A 132 15.86 16.77 16.82
CA THR A 132 16.65 16.56 18.02
C THR A 132 17.92 17.39 17.98
N THR A 133 18.47 17.67 19.15
CA THR A 133 19.79 18.29 19.27
C THR A 133 20.82 17.43 18.54
N ASP A 134 21.55 18.03 17.60
CA ASP A 134 22.54 17.38 16.73
C ASP A 134 21.97 16.43 15.66
N GLN A 135 20.66 16.49 15.37
CA GLN A 135 20.03 15.72 14.27
C GLN A 135 20.28 14.21 14.40
N ARG A 136 19.97 13.67 15.59
CA ARG A 136 20.29 12.30 16.03
C ARG A 136 19.67 11.17 15.20
N TYR A 137 18.65 11.49 14.39
CA TYR A 137 17.87 10.52 13.63
C TYR A 137 17.67 10.95 12.18
N SER A 138 18.53 11.82 11.66
CA SER A 138 18.38 12.35 10.31
C SER A 138 18.81 11.35 9.25
N LEU A 139 18.06 11.32 8.15
CA LEU A 139 18.41 10.68 6.88
C LEU A 139 18.91 11.75 5.92
N ALA A 140 20.08 11.55 5.32
CA ALA A 140 20.68 12.51 4.42
C ALA A 140 21.39 11.83 3.25
N ASN A 141 21.74 12.64 2.24
CA ASN A 141 22.54 12.23 1.08
C ASN A 141 21.98 11.02 0.33
N VAL A 142 20.65 10.84 0.34
CA VAL A 142 20.04 9.77 -0.47
C VAL A 142 20.13 10.18 -1.93
N THR A 143 20.87 9.40 -2.71
CA THR A 143 21.05 9.64 -4.15
C THR A 143 20.62 8.41 -4.93
N TYR A 144 20.29 8.61 -6.19
CA TYR A 144 19.76 7.55 -7.04
C TYR A 144 20.38 7.58 -8.42
N ASP A 145 20.54 6.40 -9.00
CA ASP A 145 20.84 6.28 -10.42
C ASP A 145 19.60 6.59 -11.29
N LYS A 146 19.74 6.36 -12.60
CA LYS A 146 18.68 6.60 -13.59
C LYS A 146 17.52 5.62 -13.50
N ASN A 147 17.73 4.42 -12.96
CA ASN A 147 16.70 3.39 -12.76
C ASN A 147 16.06 3.52 -11.36
N GLY A 148 16.47 4.48 -10.55
CA GLY A 148 15.96 4.64 -9.19
C GLY A 148 16.57 3.66 -8.19
N ASN A 149 17.73 3.08 -8.48
CA ASN A 149 18.51 2.39 -7.46
C ASN A 149 19.15 3.40 -6.51
N ILE A 150 19.11 3.17 -5.19
CA ILE A 150 19.82 3.99 -4.21
C ILE A 150 21.33 3.84 -4.42
N GLN A 151 22.07 4.94 -4.57
CA GLN A 151 23.53 4.90 -4.70
C GLN A 151 24.24 5.25 -3.40
N LEU A 152 23.71 6.22 -2.66
CA LEU A 152 24.26 6.66 -1.38
C LEU A 152 23.12 6.81 -0.38
N LEU A 153 23.39 6.57 0.90
CA LEU A 153 22.47 6.82 2.00
C LEU A 153 23.25 7.06 3.28
N ALA A 154 22.95 8.13 4.01
CA ALA A 154 23.55 8.40 5.32
C ALA A 154 22.47 8.52 6.40
N ARG A 155 22.70 7.87 7.55
CA ARG A 155 21.83 7.98 8.74
C ARG A 155 22.65 8.35 9.97
N ASN A 156 22.16 9.35 10.68
CA ASN A 156 22.47 9.50 12.09
C ASN A 156 21.57 8.58 12.90
N GLY A 157 22.07 8.01 13.99
CA GLY A 157 21.34 7.08 14.83
C GLY A 157 22.12 6.65 16.07
N TYR A 158 21.43 6.04 17.01
CA TYR A 158 22.00 5.58 18.28
C TYR A 158 23.23 4.69 18.09
N GLN A 159 24.30 5.01 18.82
CA GLN A 159 25.46 4.14 18.99
C GLN A 159 25.73 3.81 20.47
N ASN A 160 25.38 4.75 21.35
CA ASN A 160 25.42 4.60 22.80
C ASN A 160 24.61 5.75 23.43
N SER A 161 24.48 5.75 24.76
CA SER A 161 23.72 6.76 25.51
C SER A 161 24.14 8.22 25.27
N SER A 162 25.31 8.47 24.68
CA SER A 162 25.84 9.82 24.42
C SER A 162 26.07 10.14 22.94
N THR A 163 25.97 9.17 22.03
CA THR A 163 26.40 9.31 20.63
C THR A 163 25.33 8.83 19.66
N PHE A 164 25.01 9.67 18.68
CA PHE A 164 23.92 9.46 17.73
C PHE A 164 24.28 9.79 16.27
N THR A 165 25.56 9.88 15.92
CA THR A 165 26.00 10.42 14.61
C THR A 165 26.60 9.34 13.74
N ASN A 166 26.39 9.40 12.42
CA ASN A 166 26.98 8.47 11.44
C ASN A 166 26.77 6.99 11.81
N MET A 167 25.52 6.61 12.09
CA MET A 167 25.17 5.20 12.23
C MET A 167 25.43 4.47 10.93
N ASP A 168 25.05 5.08 9.79
CA ASP A 168 25.32 4.54 8.47
C ASP A 168 25.87 5.61 7.53
N ILE A 169 26.84 5.22 6.71
CA ILE A 169 27.33 5.96 5.54
C ILE A 169 27.49 4.94 4.41
N LEU A 170 26.36 4.63 3.77
CA LEU A 170 26.24 3.54 2.81
C LEU A 170 26.55 4.01 1.38
N ASP A 171 27.35 3.20 0.68
CA ASP A 171 27.63 3.29 -0.75
C ASP A 171 27.24 1.97 -1.42
N TYR A 172 26.38 2.04 -2.43
CA TYR A 172 25.74 0.89 -3.06
C TYR A 172 26.32 0.63 -4.45
N ASP A 173 26.86 -0.56 -4.64
CA ASP A 173 27.35 -1.04 -5.94
C ASP A 173 26.39 -2.04 -6.57
N TYR A 174 26.19 -1.92 -7.88
CA TYR A 174 25.25 -2.72 -8.64
C TYR A 174 25.95 -3.49 -9.76
N ASP A 175 25.30 -4.55 -10.24
CA ASP A 175 25.69 -5.19 -11.48
C ASP A 175 25.40 -4.29 -12.69
N ASN A 176 25.53 -4.81 -13.91
CA ASN A 176 25.15 -4.07 -15.12
C ASN A 176 23.63 -3.83 -15.25
N GLY A 177 22.83 -4.25 -14.26
CA GLY A 177 21.40 -4.06 -14.17
C GLY A 177 21.03 -3.39 -12.86
N ASN A 178 20.13 -4.03 -12.10
CA ASN A 178 19.55 -3.48 -10.88
C ASN A 178 19.84 -4.36 -9.65
N LYS A 179 20.65 -5.42 -9.78
CA LYS A 179 20.97 -6.31 -8.68
C LYS A 179 22.03 -5.65 -7.82
N LEU A 180 21.79 -5.59 -6.52
CA LEU A 180 22.79 -5.12 -5.57
C LEU A 180 23.97 -6.08 -5.60
N VAL A 181 25.19 -5.59 -5.54
CA VAL A 181 26.38 -6.45 -5.51
C VAL A 181 27.12 -6.23 -4.19
N LYS A 182 27.16 -4.99 -3.72
CA LYS A 182 27.81 -4.62 -2.47
C LYS A 182 27.13 -3.41 -1.84
N VAL A 183 27.16 -3.34 -0.51
CA VAL A 183 26.92 -2.10 0.23
C VAL A 183 28.11 -1.91 1.15
N THR A 184 28.90 -0.88 0.89
CA THR A 184 30.01 -0.51 1.77
C THR A 184 29.48 0.47 2.82
N ASP A 185 29.69 0.18 4.10
CA ASP A 185 29.38 1.11 5.18
C ASP A 185 30.66 1.76 5.73
N ASN A 186 30.71 3.10 5.72
CA ASN A 186 31.78 3.87 6.37
C ASN A 186 31.33 4.49 7.71
N GLY A 187 30.16 4.08 8.21
CA GLY A 187 29.55 4.48 9.46
C GLY A 187 29.98 3.60 10.63
N ASN A 188 29.01 3.00 11.31
CA ASN A 188 29.20 2.23 12.53
C ASN A 188 28.83 0.76 12.32
N ASP A 189 29.73 -0.16 12.67
CA ASP A 189 29.52 -1.59 12.40
C ASP A 189 28.62 -2.32 13.43
N ASP A 190 28.22 -1.64 14.52
CA ASP A 190 27.42 -2.24 15.61
C ASP A 190 25.91 -1.99 15.46
N TYR A 191 25.51 -0.94 14.73
CA TYR A 191 24.12 -0.48 14.60
C TYR A 191 23.80 -0.12 13.15
N GLY A 192 22.51 -0.08 12.78
CA GLY A 192 22.12 0.19 11.39
C GLY A 192 22.37 -1.03 10.48
N PHE A 193 22.85 -0.77 9.27
CA PHE A 193 23.37 -1.79 8.38
C PHE A 193 24.77 -2.20 8.83
N LYS A 194 25.04 -3.50 8.90
CA LYS A 194 26.32 -4.02 9.37
C LYS A 194 27.09 -4.59 8.19
N ASP A 195 28.03 -3.81 7.66
CA ASP A 195 28.95 -4.31 6.64
C ASP A 195 29.92 -5.32 7.27
N GLY A 196 29.86 -6.56 6.82
CA GLY A 196 30.73 -7.61 7.32
C GLY A 196 32.19 -7.40 6.90
N THR A 197 33.12 -8.18 7.46
CA THR A 197 34.51 -8.22 6.95
C THR A 197 34.58 -9.07 5.68
N ASN A 198 34.00 -8.59 4.59
CA ASN A 198 34.03 -9.21 3.28
C ASN A 198 34.93 -8.35 2.35
N THR A 199 35.62 -9.00 1.41
CA THR A 199 36.51 -8.31 0.46
C THR A 199 36.00 -8.40 -0.97
N ASN A 200 34.82 -8.99 -1.18
CA ASN A 200 34.22 -9.33 -2.46
C ASN A 200 32.76 -8.87 -2.49
N ASP A 201 32.07 -9.10 -3.60
CA ASP A 201 30.61 -8.97 -3.72
C ASP A 201 29.89 -9.69 -2.57
N ASP A 202 28.92 -9.02 -1.97
CA ASP A 202 28.19 -9.49 -0.78
C ASP A 202 26.89 -10.17 -1.13
N PHE A 203 26.25 -9.67 -2.18
CA PHE A 203 24.96 -10.12 -2.64
C PHE A 203 25.14 -10.96 -3.90
N GLU A 204 24.57 -12.15 -3.90
CA GLU A 204 24.45 -12.96 -5.12
C GLU A 204 22.99 -13.31 -5.37
N TYR A 205 22.63 -13.50 -6.64
CA TYR A 205 21.27 -13.76 -7.06
C TYR A 205 21.17 -15.01 -7.91
N ASP A 206 20.01 -15.65 -7.90
CA ASP A 206 19.69 -16.68 -8.88
C ASP A 206 19.37 -16.08 -10.27
N ILE A 207 19.05 -16.97 -11.21
CA ILE A 207 18.72 -16.60 -12.60
C ILE A 207 17.40 -15.82 -12.71
N ASN A 208 16.48 -16.00 -11.77
CA ASN A 208 15.20 -15.29 -11.71
C ASN A 208 15.34 -13.92 -11.02
N GLY A 209 16.52 -13.60 -10.46
CA GLY A 209 16.77 -12.35 -9.76
C GLY A 209 16.35 -12.37 -8.30
N ASN A 210 16.27 -13.55 -7.70
CA ASN A 210 16.05 -13.70 -6.26
C ASN A 210 17.38 -13.67 -5.50
N LEU A 211 17.43 -13.00 -4.35
CA LEU A 211 18.63 -12.98 -3.52
C LEU A 211 18.98 -14.38 -3.04
N LYS A 212 20.17 -14.86 -3.36
CA LYS A 212 20.66 -16.19 -2.98
C LYS A 212 21.62 -16.13 -1.80
N ILE A 213 22.49 -15.12 -1.75
CA ILE A 213 23.52 -14.97 -0.72
C ILE A 213 23.52 -13.53 -0.27
N ASP A 214 23.61 -13.33 1.04
CA ASP A 214 23.92 -12.04 1.67
C ASP A 214 24.95 -12.30 2.77
N ARG A 215 26.20 -11.94 2.49
CA ARG A 215 27.32 -12.16 3.40
C ARG A 215 27.25 -11.29 4.65
N ASN A 216 26.60 -10.13 4.59
CA ASN A 216 26.45 -9.20 5.69
C ASN A 216 25.52 -9.75 6.78
N LYS A 217 24.51 -10.52 6.36
CA LYS A 217 23.57 -11.23 7.24
C LYS A 217 23.91 -12.70 7.48
N GLY A 218 25.07 -13.16 7.02
CA GLY A 218 25.48 -14.56 7.14
C GLY A 218 24.64 -15.55 6.32
N ILE A 219 23.82 -15.08 5.38
CA ILE A 219 22.99 -15.92 4.51
C ILE A 219 23.90 -16.62 3.50
N THR A 220 24.01 -17.95 3.61
CA THR A 220 24.86 -18.78 2.74
C THR A 220 24.13 -19.31 1.52
N SER A 221 22.80 -19.42 1.59
CA SER A 221 21.93 -19.77 0.46
C SER A 221 20.47 -19.51 0.80
N ILE A 222 19.68 -19.16 -0.22
CA ILE A 222 18.21 -19.17 -0.15
C ILE A 222 17.68 -20.09 -1.26
N GLU A 223 16.77 -20.98 -0.88
CA GLU A 223 16.00 -21.83 -1.80
C GLU A 223 14.61 -21.23 -1.99
N TYR A 224 14.16 -21.13 -3.23
CA TYR A 224 12.91 -20.49 -3.61
C TYR A 224 11.94 -21.47 -4.27
N ASN A 225 10.65 -21.26 -4.04
CA ASN A 225 9.60 -21.97 -4.77
C ASN A 225 9.35 -21.35 -6.16
N HIS A 226 8.39 -21.92 -6.90
CA HIS A 226 8.01 -21.45 -8.24
C HIS A 226 7.31 -20.07 -8.26
N LEU A 227 6.93 -19.53 -7.09
CA LEU A 227 6.41 -18.17 -6.91
C LEU A 227 7.51 -17.18 -6.51
N ASN A 228 8.78 -17.60 -6.51
CA ASN A 228 9.92 -16.82 -6.03
C ASN A 228 9.81 -16.42 -4.54
N LEU A 229 9.11 -17.20 -3.72
CA LEU A 229 9.07 -17.05 -2.25
C LEU A 229 10.11 -17.96 -1.58
N PRO A 230 10.83 -17.50 -0.53
CA PRO A 230 11.83 -18.32 0.16
C PRO A 230 11.20 -19.55 0.83
N GLU A 231 11.61 -20.76 0.47
CA GLU A 231 11.26 -22.00 1.18
C GLU A 231 12.25 -22.32 2.29
N GLN A 232 13.53 -21.97 2.11
CA GLN A 232 14.57 -22.18 3.10
C GLN A 232 15.67 -21.12 2.99
N VAL A 233 15.98 -20.44 4.09
CA VAL A 233 17.11 -19.51 4.24
C VAL A 233 18.15 -20.16 5.14
N ASN A 234 19.40 -20.27 4.67
CA ASN A 234 20.48 -20.94 5.39
C ASN A 234 21.53 -19.94 5.89
N PHE A 235 22.00 -20.14 7.13
CA PHE A 235 23.00 -19.34 7.84
C PHE A 235 24.21 -20.20 8.25
N GLY A 236 24.62 -21.13 7.39
CA GLY A 236 25.61 -22.15 7.72
C GLY A 236 24.97 -23.36 8.40
N SER A 237 25.13 -23.52 9.72
CA SER A 237 24.50 -24.63 10.46
C SER A 237 23.01 -24.38 10.77
N ASP A 238 22.61 -23.11 10.80
CA ASP A 238 21.25 -22.69 11.10
C ASP A 238 20.44 -22.44 9.83
N ASN A 239 19.11 -22.53 9.95
CA ASN A 239 18.19 -22.24 8.86
C ASN A 239 16.81 -21.83 9.36
N ILE A 240 16.07 -21.14 8.48
CA ILE A 240 14.64 -20.89 8.61
C ILE A 240 13.95 -21.53 7.41
N LYS A 241 12.87 -22.27 7.66
CA LYS A 241 12.04 -22.90 6.63
C LYS A 241 10.66 -22.31 6.63
N TYR A 242 10.08 -22.16 5.45
CA TYR A 242 8.74 -21.63 5.26
C TYR A 242 7.88 -22.60 4.44
N VAL A 243 6.59 -22.62 4.73
CA VAL A 243 5.57 -23.34 3.94
C VAL A 243 4.50 -22.35 3.56
N TYR A 244 4.12 -22.35 2.29
CA TYR A 244 3.07 -21.51 1.73
C TYR A 244 1.96 -22.38 1.16
N ASP A 245 0.77 -21.81 1.03
CA ASP A 245 -0.26 -22.39 0.16
C ASP A 245 0.05 -22.14 -1.33
N ALA A 246 -0.79 -22.68 -2.20
CA ALA A 246 -0.62 -22.55 -3.65
C ALA A 246 -0.79 -21.11 -4.19
N THR A 247 -1.32 -20.20 -3.38
CA THR A 247 -1.48 -18.77 -3.72
C THR A 247 -0.36 -17.89 -3.15
N GLY A 248 0.59 -18.48 -2.42
CA GLY A 248 1.72 -17.76 -1.83
C GLY A 248 1.45 -17.25 -0.41
N VAL A 249 0.33 -17.61 0.23
CA VAL A 249 0.08 -17.24 1.63
C VAL A 249 0.94 -18.10 2.54
N LYS A 250 1.75 -17.45 3.39
CA LYS A 250 2.59 -18.13 4.39
C LYS A 250 1.72 -18.85 5.41
N LEU A 251 1.93 -20.17 5.56
CA LEU A 251 1.22 -21.04 6.49
C LEU A 251 2.07 -21.46 7.68
N LYS A 252 3.39 -21.58 7.49
CA LYS A 252 4.30 -22.03 8.53
C LYS A 252 5.69 -21.43 8.37
N ARG A 253 6.34 -21.20 9.51
CA ARG A 253 7.75 -20.86 9.66
C ARG A 253 8.39 -21.81 10.67
N THR A 254 9.61 -22.26 10.44
CA THR A 254 10.35 -23.11 11.39
C THR A 254 11.82 -22.74 11.41
N ALA A 255 12.34 -22.36 12.57
CA ALA A 255 13.75 -22.09 12.77
C ALA A 255 14.48 -23.36 13.25
N SER A 256 15.75 -23.53 12.86
CA SER A 256 16.64 -24.61 13.31
C SER A 256 16.84 -24.63 14.84
N SER A 257 16.55 -23.51 15.51
CA SER A 257 16.50 -23.40 16.98
C SER A 257 15.39 -24.25 17.64
N GLY A 258 14.49 -24.84 16.85
CA GLY A 258 13.40 -25.70 17.33
C GLY A 258 12.08 -24.97 17.59
N THR A 259 11.96 -23.72 17.15
CA THR A 259 10.72 -22.93 17.22
C THR A 259 9.95 -23.00 15.90
N GLU A 260 8.64 -23.21 15.96
CA GLU A 260 7.74 -23.08 14.81
C GLU A 260 6.67 -22.01 15.06
N THR A 261 6.32 -21.29 13.99
CA THR A 261 5.17 -20.37 13.95
C THR A 261 4.19 -20.88 12.90
N LEU A 262 2.91 -20.99 13.24
CA LEU A 262 1.83 -21.39 12.32
C LEU A 262 0.87 -20.22 12.12
N TYR A 263 0.49 -19.99 10.87
CA TYR A 263 -0.39 -18.90 10.46
C TYR A 263 -1.71 -19.50 9.96
N ALA A 264 -2.81 -19.18 10.66
CA ALA A 264 -4.15 -19.66 10.34
C ALA A 264 -5.11 -18.48 10.21
N GLY A 265 -5.06 -17.82 9.05
CA GLY A 265 -5.73 -16.54 8.83
C GLY A 265 -5.21 -15.50 9.82
N ASN A 266 -6.11 -14.94 10.63
CA ASN A 266 -5.74 -13.93 11.62
C ASN A 266 -5.13 -14.52 12.91
N HIS A 267 -5.13 -15.85 13.08
CA HIS A 267 -4.60 -16.51 14.28
C HIS A 267 -3.14 -16.92 14.06
N VAL A 268 -2.29 -16.62 15.03
CA VAL A 268 -0.88 -16.96 15.03
C VAL A 268 -0.57 -17.86 16.20
N TYR A 269 0.03 -19.01 15.90
CA TYR A 269 0.48 -19.99 16.90
C TYR A 269 2.00 -20.03 16.89
N GLU A 270 2.63 -20.18 18.05
CA GLU A 270 4.08 -20.34 18.16
C GLU A 270 4.44 -21.26 19.32
N GLY A 271 5.55 -21.99 19.19
CA GLY A 271 6.09 -22.84 20.24
C GLY A 271 7.15 -23.80 19.71
N ALA A 272 7.47 -24.82 20.50
CA ALA A 272 8.35 -25.89 20.06
C ALA A 272 7.71 -26.67 18.90
N VAL A 273 8.52 -27.17 17.96
CA VAL A 273 8.04 -27.98 16.83
C VAL A 273 7.15 -29.14 17.31
N GLY A 274 5.93 -29.23 16.77
CA GLY A 274 4.90 -30.20 17.13
C GLY A 274 4.03 -29.79 18.33
N ASN A 275 4.24 -28.60 18.91
CA ASN A 275 3.56 -28.12 20.11
C ASN A 275 3.29 -26.60 20.10
N ALA A 276 3.12 -25.99 18.93
CA ALA A 276 2.73 -24.58 18.83
C ALA A 276 1.38 -24.31 19.53
N GLN A 277 1.32 -23.23 20.30
CA GLN A 277 0.12 -22.78 21.01
C GLN A 277 -0.34 -21.43 20.47
N LEU A 278 -1.63 -21.12 20.61
CA LEU A 278 -2.17 -19.83 20.20
C LEU A 278 -1.42 -18.72 20.95
N GLN A 279 -0.83 -17.80 20.21
CA GLN A 279 -0.16 -16.63 20.76
C GLN A 279 -1.09 -15.43 20.74
N PHE A 280 -1.70 -15.15 19.59
CA PHE A 280 -2.64 -14.06 19.45
C PHE A 280 -3.49 -14.23 18.18
N PHE A 281 -4.53 -13.42 18.08
CA PHE A 281 -5.18 -13.16 16.80
C PHE A 281 -5.45 -11.66 16.61
N ASN A 282 -5.33 -11.21 15.35
CA ASN A 282 -5.47 -9.79 15.01
C ASN A 282 -6.95 -9.35 14.96
N HIS A 283 -7.17 -8.09 15.33
CA HIS A 283 -8.38 -7.31 15.05
C HIS A 283 -8.01 -5.95 14.43
N ALA A 284 -9.02 -5.15 14.04
CA ALA A 284 -8.80 -3.93 13.25
C ALA A 284 -7.86 -2.89 13.92
N GLU A 285 -7.92 -2.78 15.26
CA GLU A 285 -7.11 -1.82 16.02
C GLU A 285 -5.96 -2.46 16.82
N GLY A 286 -5.56 -3.70 16.55
CA GLY A 286 -4.56 -4.41 17.38
C GLY A 286 -4.73 -5.93 17.41
N TYR A 287 -4.58 -6.54 18.58
CA TYR A 287 -4.67 -7.99 18.74
C TYR A 287 -5.22 -8.42 20.11
N ALA A 288 -5.79 -9.63 20.17
CA ALA A 288 -6.12 -10.30 21.41
C ALA A 288 -5.15 -11.46 21.67
N THR A 289 -4.70 -11.63 22.92
CA THR A 289 -3.75 -12.68 23.35
C THR A 289 -4.35 -13.49 24.50
N PRO A 290 -4.19 -14.83 24.56
CA PRO A 290 -4.70 -15.60 25.69
C PRO A 290 -4.09 -15.16 27.03
N ASP A 291 -4.92 -15.04 28.06
CA ASP A 291 -4.54 -14.61 29.42
C ASP A 291 -3.92 -15.74 30.28
N GLY A 292 -4.15 -16.99 29.87
CA GLY A 292 -3.75 -18.20 30.59
C GLY A 292 -4.76 -18.69 31.63
N GLN A 293 -5.88 -17.99 31.82
CA GLN A 293 -7.03 -18.36 32.68
C GLN A 293 -8.27 -18.75 31.86
N GLY A 294 -8.19 -18.69 30.53
CA GLY A 294 -9.24 -19.11 29.60
C GLY A 294 -9.97 -17.94 28.92
N GLY A 295 -9.52 -16.71 29.15
CA GLY A 295 -9.93 -15.50 28.47
C GLY A 295 -8.82 -14.93 27.57
N TYR A 296 -8.91 -13.62 27.32
CA TYR A 296 -7.99 -12.88 26.46
C TYR A 296 -7.72 -11.49 27.04
N ASP A 297 -6.47 -11.06 26.94
CA ASP A 297 -6.07 -9.67 27.08
C ASP A 297 -6.12 -8.99 25.71
N TYR A 298 -6.54 -7.72 25.68
CA TYR A 298 -6.71 -6.95 24.44
C TYR A 298 -5.69 -5.83 24.33
N VAL A 299 -4.94 -5.83 23.23
CA VAL A 299 -3.91 -4.84 22.94
C VAL A 299 -4.31 -4.01 21.74
N TYR A 300 -4.16 -2.70 21.88
CA TYR A 300 -4.53 -1.71 20.89
C TYR A 300 -3.31 -0.96 20.35
N ASN A 301 -3.36 -0.58 19.08
CA ASN A 301 -2.27 0.07 18.36
C ASN A 301 -2.68 1.45 17.86
N TYR A 302 -1.85 2.45 18.14
CA TYR A 302 -1.74 3.64 17.32
C TYR A 302 -0.89 3.35 16.09
N VAL A 303 -1.39 3.74 14.93
CA VAL A 303 -0.68 3.62 13.65
C VAL A 303 -0.50 4.99 12.98
N ASP A 304 0.58 5.16 12.23
CA ASP A 304 0.74 6.34 11.38
C ASP A 304 -0.08 6.27 10.08
N HIS A 305 0.05 7.30 9.23
CA HIS A 305 -0.72 7.44 8.00
C HIS A 305 -0.45 6.33 6.97
N LEU A 306 0.65 5.59 7.11
CA LEU A 306 0.99 4.44 6.25
C LEU A 306 0.63 3.09 6.89
N GLY A 307 0.15 3.11 8.15
CA GLY A 307 -0.21 1.92 8.89
C GLY A 307 0.96 1.28 9.65
N SER A 308 2.08 1.98 9.85
CA SER A 308 3.14 1.50 10.75
C SER A 308 2.69 1.63 12.19
N VAL A 309 2.87 0.60 13.01
CA VAL A 309 2.56 0.63 14.44
C VAL A 309 3.51 1.58 15.15
N ARG A 310 2.99 2.61 15.83
CA ARG A 310 3.79 3.64 16.52
C ARG A 310 3.80 3.48 18.02
N LEU A 311 2.68 3.06 18.60
CA LEU A 311 2.54 2.81 20.04
C LEU A 311 1.48 1.72 20.25
N SER A 312 1.77 0.77 21.13
CA SER A 312 0.81 -0.26 21.58
C SER A 312 0.50 -0.08 23.06
N TYR A 313 -0.74 -0.35 23.48
CA TYR A 313 -1.17 -0.22 24.88
C TYR A 313 -2.26 -1.23 25.24
N THR A 314 -2.49 -1.44 26.54
CA THR A 314 -3.52 -2.34 27.10
C THR A 314 -4.04 -1.77 28.41
N ASP A 315 -5.30 -2.03 28.76
CA ASP A 315 -5.82 -1.80 30.12
C ASP A 315 -5.50 -3.05 30.93
N ALA A 316 -4.44 -3.01 31.74
CA ALA A 316 -3.89 -4.20 32.41
C ALA A 316 -4.53 -4.45 33.78
N ASP A 317 -5.19 -3.45 34.36
CA ASP A 317 -5.87 -3.54 35.65
C ASP A 317 -7.41 -3.46 35.56
N ASP A 318 -7.94 -3.45 34.33
CA ASP A 318 -9.36 -3.41 33.98
C ASP A 318 -10.10 -2.21 34.61
N ASN A 319 -9.42 -1.07 34.79
CA ASN A 319 -10.02 0.10 35.43
C ASN A 319 -10.73 1.05 34.44
N GLY A 320 -10.59 0.79 33.13
CA GLY A 320 -11.16 1.58 32.04
C GLY A 320 -10.36 2.83 31.67
N ASN A 321 -9.13 2.99 32.16
CA ASN A 321 -8.23 4.11 31.86
C ASN A 321 -6.81 3.57 31.66
N ILE A 322 -6.04 4.25 30.80
CA ILE A 322 -4.64 3.89 30.56
C ILE A 322 -3.70 4.79 31.35
N ASP A 323 -2.87 4.20 32.21
CA ASP A 323 -1.71 4.83 32.84
C ASP A 323 -0.47 4.67 31.94
N PRO A 324 0.02 5.75 31.31
CA PRO A 324 1.17 5.69 30.41
C PRO A 324 2.45 5.10 31.04
N SER A 325 2.55 5.09 32.37
CA SER A 325 3.77 4.65 33.07
C SER A 325 3.94 3.13 33.13
N ASN A 326 2.89 2.35 32.92
CA ASN A 326 2.91 0.88 33.01
C ASN A 326 2.09 0.17 31.90
N GLU A 327 1.15 0.86 31.26
CA GLU A 327 0.20 0.27 30.31
C GLU A 327 0.49 0.57 28.83
N ILE A 328 1.50 1.39 28.55
CA ILE A 328 2.15 1.41 27.23
C ILE A 328 3.01 0.15 27.09
N ILE A 329 2.76 -0.63 26.04
CA ILE A 329 3.44 -1.90 25.78
C ILE A 329 4.76 -1.71 25.06
N GLU A 330 4.75 -0.99 23.95
CA GLU A 330 5.94 -0.67 23.19
C GLU A 330 5.72 0.61 22.37
N GLU A 331 6.81 1.28 22.07
CA GLU A 331 6.85 2.36 21.09
C GLU A 331 7.80 1.98 19.95
N ASN A 332 7.39 2.30 18.73
CA ASN A 332 8.20 2.10 17.54
C ASN A 332 8.26 3.40 16.73
N ASN A 333 9.48 3.90 16.55
CA ASN A 333 9.78 5.07 15.73
C ASN A 333 10.68 4.63 14.57
N TYR A 334 10.47 5.20 13.39
CA TYR A 334 11.11 4.70 12.16
C TYR A 334 11.80 5.80 11.39
N TYR A 335 12.98 5.48 10.84
CA TYR A 335 13.51 6.20 9.68
C TYR A 335 12.55 6.03 8.50
N PRO A 336 12.59 6.92 7.49
CA PRO A 336 11.65 6.88 6.36
C PRO A 336 11.53 5.53 5.65
N TYR A 337 12.63 4.80 5.49
CA TYR A 337 12.65 3.47 4.87
C TYR A 337 12.30 2.32 5.84
N GLY A 338 11.78 2.61 7.03
CA GLY A 338 11.24 1.61 7.96
C GLY A 338 12.23 1.00 8.95
N HIS A 339 13.50 1.41 8.93
CA HIS A 339 14.45 1.00 9.97
C HIS A 339 14.05 1.61 11.31
N LYS A 340 14.06 0.81 12.39
CA LYS A 340 13.62 1.28 13.72
C LYS A 340 14.70 2.19 14.34
N MET A 341 14.27 3.31 14.90
CA MET A 341 15.12 4.18 15.72
C MET A 341 15.30 3.58 17.11
N LEU A 342 16.49 3.80 17.69
CA LEU A 342 16.84 3.36 19.05
C LEU A 342 17.27 4.56 19.91
N GLY A 343 17.38 4.33 21.22
CA GLY A 343 17.93 5.28 22.19
C GLY A 343 16.88 6.14 22.90
N PHE A 344 15.59 5.90 22.66
CA PHE A 344 14.48 6.54 23.38
C PHE A 344 13.21 5.68 23.31
N ASN A 345 12.44 5.64 24.39
CA ASN A 345 11.18 4.89 24.51
C ASN A 345 11.27 3.41 24.08
N ASP A 346 12.47 2.80 24.21
CA ASP A 346 12.72 1.41 23.81
C ASP A 346 12.24 0.37 24.84
N ALA A 347 11.74 0.82 26.00
CA ALA A 347 11.24 -0.07 27.03
C ALA A 347 10.01 -0.83 26.51
N VAL A 348 10.02 -2.15 26.71
CA VAL A 348 8.92 -3.04 26.32
C VAL A 348 8.29 -3.62 27.58
N SER A 349 6.98 -3.42 27.73
CA SER A 349 6.20 -3.94 28.85
C SER A 349 6.05 -5.47 28.79
N PRO A 350 6.00 -6.15 29.95
CA PRO A 350 5.68 -7.57 30.02
C PRO A 350 4.22 -7.89 29.64
N TYR A 351 3.32 -6.91 29.60
CA TYR A 351 1.91 -7.14 29.25
C TYR A 351 1.68 -7.43 27.75
N GLY A 352 2.68 -7.16 26.89
CA GLY A 352 2.56 -7.45 25.45
C GLY A 352 3.06 -8.83 25.04
N ASN A 353 2.33 -9.50 24.15
CA ASN A 353 2.74 -10.77 23.54
C ASN A 353 4.00 -10.60 22.66
N SER A 354 5.06 -11.39 22.92
CA SER A 354 6.33 -11.30 22.19
C SER A 354 6.20 -11.60 20.69
N THR A 355 5.30 -12.50 20.31
CA THR A 355 5.06 -12.87 18.92
C THR A 355 4.33 -11.74 18.20
N ALA A 356 3.28 -11.19 18.81
CA ALA A 356 2.48 -10.11 18.21
C ALA A 356 3.29 -8.83 17.94
N LYS A 357 4.26 -8.53 18.81
CA LYS A 357 5.16 -7.37 18.66
C LYS A 357 6.06 -7.43 17.42
N ARG A 358 6.09 -8.54 16.67
CA ARG A 358 6.79 -8.61 15.38
C ARG A 358 6.11 -7.79 14.29
N TRP A 359 4.81 -7.47 14.40
CA TRP A 359 4.11 -6.65 13.41
C TRP A 359 4.38 -5.16 13.65
N LYS A 360 5.17 -4.54 12.77
CA LYS A 360 5.77 -3.21 13.01
C LYS A 360 5.53 -2.25 11.84
N PHE A 361 6.56 -2.02 11.01
CA PHE A 361 6.50 -1.09 9.88
C PHE A 361 5.46 -1.54 8.85
N ASN A 362 4.58 -0.63 8.44
CA ASN A 362 3.43 -0.87 7.55
C ASN A 362 2.57 -2.09 7.94
N GLY A 363 2.53 -2.42 9.24
CA GLY A 363 1.80 -3.56 9.76
C GLY A 363 2.36 -4.91 9.30
N LYS A 364 3.64 -4.97 8.90
CA LYS A 364 4.30 -6.19 8.43
C LYS A 364 5.09 -6.88 9.52
N GLU A 365 5.15 -8.20 9.42
CA GLU A 365 5.90 -9.03 10.35
C GLU A 365 7.40 -8.85 10.11
N PHE A 366 8.13 -8.50 11.16
CA PHE A 366 9.58 -8.40 11.19
C PHE A 366 10.18 -9.71 11.71
N ASP A 367 11.01 -10.37 10.91
CA ASP A 367 11.81 -11.51 11.33
C ASP A 367 13.23 -11.05 11.65
N ASN A 368 13.63 -11.21 12.91
CA ASN A 368 14.97 -10.94 13.40
C ASN A 368 15.74 -12.22 13.77
N SER A 369 15.24 -13.40 13.37
CA SER A 369 15.92 -14.65 13.68
C SER A 369 17.19 -14.78 12.88
N PHE A 370 18.27 -15.14 13.57
CA PHE A 370 19.61 -15.22 12.99
C PHE A 370 20.03 -13.91 12.30
N ASP A 371 19.57 -12.77 12.82
CA ASP A 371 19.89 -11.41 12.34
C ASP A 371 19.52 -11.17 10.86
N ILE A 372 18.51 -11.89 10.34
CA ILE A 372 18.00 -11.64 8.99
C ILE A 372 17.40 -10.24 8.87
N ASP A 373 16.77 -9.74 9.93
CA ASP A 373 16.24 -8.37 10.05
C ASP A 373 15.47 -7.88 8.81
N THR A 374 14.47 -8.65 8.39
CA THR A 374 13.62 -8.33 7.22
C THR A 374 12.14 -8.31 7.56
N TYR A 375 11.38 -7.53 6.81
CA TYR A 375 9.93 -7.53 6.84
C TYR A 375 9.35 -8.47 5.77
N ASP A 376 8.35 -9.25 6.15
CA ASP A 376 7.57 -10.08 5.23
C ASP A 376 6.32 -9.32 4.76
N PHE A 377 6.28 -9.01 3.46
CA PHE A 377 5.17 -8.32 2.82
C PHE A 377 4.20 -9.25 2.09
N GLY A 378 4.43 -10.57 2.12
CA GLY A 378 3.66 -11.55 1.38
C GLY A 378 4.42 -12.00 0.13
N ALA A 379 4.41 -11.20 -0.93
CA ALA A 379 5.06 -11.56 -2.19
C ALA A 379 6.59 -11.37 -2.17
N ARG A 380 7.11 -10.55 -1.26
CA ARG A 380 8.54 -10.22 -1.17
C ARG A 380 8.97 -9.98 0.28
N ASN A 381 10.26 -10.20 0.54
CA ASN A 381 10.93 -9.80 1.77
C ASN A 381 11.67 -8.48 1.57
N TYR A 382 11.51 -7.57 2.53
CA TYR A 382 12.04 -6.21 2.51
C TYR A 382 13.12 -6.03 3.57
N ASP A 383 14.27 -5.50 3.18
CA ASP A 383 15.32 -5.09 4.11
C ASP A 383 15.23 -3.58 4.38
N PRO A 384 14.79 -3.15 5.58
CA PRO A 384 14.68 -1.74 5.93
C PRO A 384 16.05 -1.07 6.17
N THR A 385 17.12 -1.83 6.41
CA THR A 385 18.46 -1.29 6.65
C THR A 385 19.06 -0.74 5.35
N ILE A 386 18.78 -1.37 4.21
CA ILE A 386 19.24 -0.90 2.89
C ILE A 386 18.13 -0.30 2.03
N GLY A 387 16.86 -0.39 2.46
CA GLY A 387 15.71 0.24 1.81
C GLY A 387 15.24 -0.46 0.54
N ARG A 388 15.38 -1.79 0.45
CA ARG A 388 15.20 -2.56 -0.81
C ARG A 388 14.59 -3.94 -0.61
N TRP A 389 13.99 -4.46 -1.69
CA TRP A 389 13.49 -5.82 -1.77
C TRP A 389 14.59 -6.85 -2.04
N MET A 390 14.43 -8.05 -1.51
CA MET A 390 15.33 -9.19 -1.79
C MET A 390 15.08 -9.83 -3.16
N ASN A 391 13.91 -9.57 -3.77
CA ASN A 391 13.44 -10.24 -4.98
C ASN A 391 12.86 -9.22 -5.97
N ILE A 392 12.83 -9.58 -7.25
CA ILE A 392 12.19 -8.76 -8.29
C ILE A 392 10.68 -8.64 -8.00
N ASP A 393 10.13 -7.45 -8.23
CA ASP A 393 8.70 -7.19 -8.21
C ASP A 393 7.93 -8.14 -9.15
N PRO A 394 6.96 -8.92 -8.65
CA PRO A 394 6.10 -9.75 -9.51
C PRO A 394 5.32 -8.95 -10.56
N LEU A 395 5.17 -7.64 -10.37
CA LEU A 395 4.52 -6.69 -11.28
C LEU A 395 5.54 -5.66 -11.83
N ALA A 396 6.81 -6.03 -11.96
CA ALA A 396 7.87 -5.12 -12.43
C ALA A 396 7.54 -4.44 -13.76
N GLU A 397 6.81 -5.11 -14.66
CA GLU A 397 6.36 -4.58 -15.95
C GLU A 397 5.45 -3.35 -15.82
N LYS A 398 4.77 -3.19 -14.67
CA LYS A 398 3.94 -2.03 -14.35
C LYS A 398 4.77 -0.79 -14.00
N TYR A 399 6.04 -0.98 -13.61
CA TYR A 399 6.92 0.07 -13.09
C TYR A 399 8.17 0.22 -13.96
N TYR A 400 8.01 0.36 -15.28
CA TYR A 400 9.11 0.41 -16.26
C TYR A 400 10.17 1.50 -15.99
N ASP A 401 9.80 2.57 -15.29
CA ASP A 401 10.71 3.67 -14.92
C ASP A 401 11.54 3.39 -13.65
N PHE A 402 11.28 2.28 -12.96
CA PHE A 402 11.89 1.94 -11.68
C PHE A 402 12.56 0.56 -11.70
N SER A 403 13.61 0.44 -10.90
CA SER A 403 14.24 -0.83 -10.57
C SER A 403 13.22 -1.78 -9.94
N GLY A 404 13.14 -3.02 -10.42
CA GLY A 404 12.26 -4.05 -9.84
C GLY A 404 12.57 -4.42 -8.38
N TYR A 405 13.62 -3.84 -7.78
CA TYR A 405 13.99 -4.03 -6.37
C TYR A 405 13.74 -2.78 -5.52
N ASN A 406 13.21 -1.72 -6.10
CA ASN A 406 13.02 -0.46 -5.38
C ASN A 406 11.80 -0.56 -4.46
N TYR A 407 11.89 0.07 -3.29
CA TYR A 407 10.75 0.17 -2.39
C TYR A 407 9.95 1.44 -2.72
N THR A 408 8.64 1.29 -2.93
CA THR A 408 7.65 2.40 -2.92
C THR A 408 8.01 3.60 -3.80
N MET A 409 8.51 3.35 -5.01
CA MET A 409 8.97 4.40 -5.95
C MET A 409 10.00 5.38 -5.33
N ASN A 410 10.74 4.94 -4.30
CA ASN A 410 11.66 5.72 -3.49
C ASN A 410 11.03 6.90 -2.73
N ASN A 411 9.72 6.81 -2.43
CA ASN A 411 9.03 7.77 -1.59
C ASN A 411 8.22 7.05 -0.49
N PRO A 412 8.93 6.45 0.49
CA PRO A 412 8.34 5.60 1.52
C PRO A 412 7.57 6.38 2.59
N VAL A 413 7.53 7.71 2.50
CA VAL A 413 6.74 8.59 3.38
C VAL A 413 5.38 8.94 2.78
N LEU A 414 5.18 8.65 1.49
CA LEU A 414 3.93 8.87 0.78
C LEU A 414 3.25 7.56 0.39
N PHE A 415 4.05 6.55 0.04
CA PHE A 415 3.55 5.29 -0.49
C PHE A 415 3.83 4.12 0.46
N THR A 416 2.99 3.11 0.36
CA THR A 416 3.18 1.79 0.98
C THR A 416 3.06 0.72 -0.11
N ASP A 417 3.55 -0.48 0.16
CA ASP A 417 3.30 -1.65 -0.68
C ASP A 417 2.62 -2.69 0.21
N PRO A 418 1.29 -2.87 0.14
CA PRO A 418 0.59 -3.73 1.10
C PRO A 418 0.78 -5.23 0.90
N ASP A 419 1.22 -5.68 -0.28
CA ASP A 419 1.33 -7.11 -0.61
C ASP A 419 2.71 -7.49 -1.17
N GLY A 420 3.61 -6.52 -1.29
CA GLY A 420 4.91 -6.71 -1.92
C GLY A 420 4.81 -6.81 -3.45
N MET A 421 3.75 -6.30 -4.07
CA MET A 421 3.57 -6.30 -5.54
C MET A 421 3.04 -4.95 -6.03
N ARG A 422 2.14 -4.33 -5.27
CA ARG A 422 1.46 -3.11 -5.70
C ARG A 422 1.75 -1.96 -4.74
N VAL A 423 2.38 -0.93 -5.30
CA VAL A 423 2.53 0.35 -4.60
C VAL A 423 1.16 1.05 -4.52
N GLU A 424 0.76 1.39 -3.31
CA GLU A 424 -0.43 2.15 -2.98
C GLU A 424 -0.07 3.49 -2.34
N TRP A 425 -0.94 4.47 -2.54
CA TRP A 425 -0.89 5.72 -1.78
C TRP A 425 -1.20 5.42 -0.31
N GLY A 426 -0.43 6.01 0.61
CA GLY A 426 -0.69 5.95 2.04
C GLY A 426 -2.13 6.31 2.38
N LYS A 427 -2.94 5.28 2.68
CA LYS A 427 -4.37 5.28 3.04
C LYS A 427 -5.16 6.49 2.53
N GLY A 428 -5.63 6.37 1.29
CA GLY A 428 -6.80 7.13 0.81
C GLY A 428 -8.14 6.44 1.12
N LEU A 429 -8.15 5.14 1.41
CA LEU A 429 -9.31 4.40 1.91
C LEU A 429 -8.90 3.29 2.90
N ASP A 430 -9.54 3.22 4.07
CA ASP A 430 -9.32 2.23 5.13
C ASP A 430 -10.16 0.94 4.96
N ALA A 431 -9.97 -0.02 5.88
CA ALA A 431 -10.62 -1.33 5.83
C ALA A 431 -12.15 -1.25 6.01
N GLU A 432 -12.65 -0.22 6.69
CA GLU A 432 -14.07 0.03 6.85
C GLU A 432 -14.64 0.71 5.62
N GLU A 433 -13.90 1.61 4.97
CA GLU A 433 -14.27 2.17 3.67
C GLU A 433 -14.40 1.05 2.63
N LYS A 434 -13.50 0.05 2.64
CA LYS A 434 -13.64 -1.19 1.84
C LYS A 434 -14.87 -2.04 2.23
N GLN A 435 -15.28 -2.03 3.50
CA GLN A 435 -16.42 -2.79 4.01
C GLN A 435 -17.77 -2.10 3.75
N ILE A 436 -17.82 -0.77 3.86
CA ILE A 436 -18.92 0.10 3.42
C ILE A 436 -19.10 -0.04 1.91
N LEU A 437 -18.01 -0.07 1.16
CA LEU A 437 -18.00 -0.32 -0.27
C LEU A 437 -18.58 -1.71 -0.60
N GLY A 438 -18.12 -2.76 0.10
CA GLY A 438 -18.65 -4.11 -0.02
C GLY A 438 -20.14 -4.21 0.31
N TYR A 439 -20.61 -3.47 1.32
CA TYR A 439 -22.04 -3.39 1.66
C TYR A 439 -22.85 -2.63 0.61
N LEU A 440 -22.32 -1.54 0.05
CA LEU A 440 -22.93 -0.79 -1.03
C LEU A 440 -23.10 -1.68 -2.28
N ILE A 441 -22.04 -2.42 -2.65
CA ILE A 441 -22.04 -3.38 -3.76
C ILE A 441 -23.04 -4.52 -3.51
N TYR A 442 -23.10 -5.06 -2.29
CA TYR A 442 -24.10 -6.07 -1.92
C TYR A 442 -25.53 -5.57 -2.08
N GLN A 443 -25.83 -4.35 -1.64
CA GLN A 443 -27.16 -3.75 -1.81
C GLN A 443 -27.47 -3.45 -3.28
N LEU A 444 -26.48 -3.02 -4.07
CA LEU A 444 -26.61 -2.81 -5.50
C LEU A 444 -26.93 -4.11 -6.26
N ARG A 445 -26.23 -5.22 -5.95
CA ARG A 445 -26.51 -6.55 -6.51
C ARG A 445 -27.89 -7.07 -6.13
N LYS A 446 -28.26 -6.92 -4.86
CA LYS A 446 -29.56 -7.39 -4.34
C LYS A 446 -30.75 -6.66 -4.95
N ASN A 447 -30.63 -5.34 -5.14
CA ASN A 447 -31.76 -4.48 -5.50
C ASN A 447 -31.80 -4.11 -6.98
N SER A 448 -30.69 -4.24 -7.73
CA SER A 448 -30.65 -4.00 -9.18
C SER A 448 -30.27 -5.27 -9.95
N LYS A 449 -31.28 -5.95 -10.50
CA LYS A 449 -31.08 -7.12 -11.39
C LYS A 449 -30.27 -6.79 -12.64
N SER A 450 -30.30 -5.53 -13.07
CA SER A 450 -29.54 -5.02 -14.20
C SER A 450 -28.05 -4.92 -13.86
N PHE A 451 -27.75 -4.35 -12.68
CA PHE A 451 -26.40 -4.27 -12.13
C PHE A 451 -25.83 -5.68 -11.87
N ASP A 452 -26.59 -6.54 -11.18
CA ASP A 452 -26.17 -7.91 -10.89
C ASP A 452 -25.91 -8.73 -12.17
N LYS A 453 -26.76 -8.60 -13.20
CA LYS A 453 -26.53 -9.23 -14.51
C LYS A 453 -25.34 -8.65 -15.27
N ALA A 454 -25.10 -7.34 -15.20
CA ALA A 454 -23.95 -6.70 -15.84
C ALA A 454 -22.64 -7.10 -15.15
N PHE A 455 -22.65 -7.10 -13.82
CA PHE A 455 -21.55 -7.55 -12.96
C PHE A 455 -21.21 -9.02 -13.22
N GLU A 456 -22.20 -9.93 -13.17
CA GLU A 456 -22.00 -11.36 -13.45
C GLU A 456 -21.52 -11.63 -14.89
N LYS A 457 -21.95 -10.82 -15.87
CA LYS A 457 -21.48 -10.97 -17.26
C LYS A 457 -20.08 -10.42 -17.49
N LEU A 458 -19.71 -9.31 -16.86
CA LEU A 458 -18.33 -8.78 -16.86
C LEU A 458 -17.38 -9.75 -16.17
N HIS A 459 -17.78 -10.25 -14.99
CA HIS A 459 -17.01 -11.21 -14.19
C HIS A 459 -16.70 -12.50 -14.95
N ASN A 460 -17.60 -12.93 -15.83
CA ASN A 460 -17.46 -14.17 -16.62
C ASN A 460 -17.00 -13.93 -18.07
N SER A 461 -16.64 -12.70 -18.47
CA SER A 461 -16.26 -12.39 -19.85
C SER A 461 -14.75 -12.23 -20.04
N GLU A 462 -14.24 -12.74 -21.16
CA GLU A 462 -12.85 -12.54 -21.60
C GLU A 462 -12.67 -11.29 -22.49
N ASN A 463 -13.75 -10.52 -22.74
CA ASN A 463 -13.72 -9.32 -23.60
C ASN A 463 -13.60 -8.02 -22.81
N VAL A 464 -13.09 -6.97 -23.47
CA VAL A 464 -12.98 -5.59 -22.92
C VAL A 464 -14.26 -4.80 -23.22
N TYR A 465 -14.80 -4.07 -22.24
CA TYR A 465 -16.03 -3.29 -22.40
C TYR A 465 -15.83 -1.82 -22.05
N GLU A 466 -16.50 -0.93 -22.78
CA GLU A 466 -16.48 0.52 -22.56
C GLU A 466 -17.74 0.95 -21.80
N VAL A 467 -17.61 1.77 -20.74
CA VAL A 467 -18.75 2.22 -19.93
C VAL A 467 -19.13 3.65 -20.32
N THR A 468 -20.36 3.88 -20.79
CA THR A 468 -20.85 5.22 -21.19
C THR A 468 -22.08 5.65 -20.39
N ASP A 469 -22.27 6.97 -20.26
CA ASP A 469 -23.28 7.62 -19.40
C ASP A 469 -24.59 7.97 -20.13
N ASN A 470 -24.75 7.58 -21.39
CA ASN A 470 -25.91 7.93 -22.21
C ASN A 470 -27.12 7.01 -21.96
N TRP A 471 -28.17 7.56 -21.36
CA TRP A 471 -29.47 6.90 -21.20
C TRP A 471 -30.14 6.60 -22.56
N ASN A 472 -30.35 5.32 -22.86
CA ASN A 472 -31.33 4.87 -23.86
C ASN A 472 -32.17 3.73 -23.26
N PRO A 473 -33.46 3.95 -22.97
CA PRO A 473 -34.33 2.95 -22.33
C PRO A 473 -34.64 1.74 -23.22
N ASP A 474 -34.35 1.82 -24.54
CA ASP A 474 -34.60 0.73 -25.51
C ASP A 474 -33.32 0.01 -25.95
N ALA A 475 -32.16 0.28 -25.33
CA ALA A 475 -30.92 -0.39 -25.66
C ALA A 475 -30.83 -1.77 -24.99
N GLU A 476 -31.09 -2.83 -25.77
CA GLU A 476 -30.83 -4.21 -25.36
C GLU A 476 -29.33 -4.53 -25.48
N PHE A 477 -28.75 -5.15 -24.44
CA PHE A 477 -27.37 -5.64 -24.44
C PHE A 477 -27.19 -6.71 -25.52
N ASP A 478 -26.43 -6.43 -26.57
CA ASP A 478 -26.12 -7.38 -27.65
C ASP A 478 -24.60 -7.58 -27.77
N PRO A 479 -24.06 -8.71 -27.29
CA PRO A 479 -22.63 -9.01 -27.37
C PRO A 479 -22.14 -9.37 -28.79
N ASN A 480 -23.03 -9.37 -29.80
CA ASN A 480 -22.70 -9.68 -31.19
C ASN A 480 -22.80 -8.49 -32.16
N LYS A 481 -23.07 -7.27 -31.67
CA LYS A 481 -23.07 -6.06 -32.50
C LYS A 481 -21.64 -5.61 -32.85
N GLY A 482 -20.94 -6.41 -33.65
CA GLY A 482 -19.84 -5.93 -34.49
C GLY A 482 -20.39 -5.39 -35.81
N ASN A 483 -19.70 -4.44 -36.44
CA ASN A 483 -20.07 -3.98 -37.79
C ASN A 483 -20.06 -5.17 -38.77
N PHE A 484 -21.18 -5.42 -39.44
CA PHE A 484 -21.22 -6.26 -40.62
C PHE A 484 -20.91 -5.38 -41.83
N ASN A 485 -19.84 -5.68 -42.57
CA ASN A 485 -19.66 -5.11 -43.90
C ASN A 485 -20.29 -6.07 -44.91
N GLU A 486 -21.39 -5.65 -45.53
CA GLU A 486 -21.89 -6.29 -46.75
C GLU A 486 -21.04 -5.79 -47.92
N GLU A 487 -20.23 -6.66 -48.50
CA GLU A 487 -19.68 -6.41 -49.84
C GLU A 487 -20.66 -6.98 -50.87
N GLU A 488 -21.25 -6.09 -51.67
CA GLU A 488 -21.93 -6.47 -52.91
C GLU A 488 -20.89 -6.56 -54.03
N ASP A 489 -20.66 -7.78 -54.51
CA ASP A 489 -19.90 -8.01 -55.73
C ASP A 489 -20.89 -8.16 -56.90
N TYR A 490 -20.72 -7.29 -57.90
CA TYR A 490 -21.60 -7.23 -59.07
C TYR A 490 -20.91 -7.86 -60.29
N ASP A 491 -21.44 -8.98 -60.77
CA ASP A 491 -20.91 -9.66 -61.95
C ASP A 491 -21.45 -8.97 -63.23
N PHE A 492 -20.57 -8.24 -63.92
CA PHE A 492 -20.91 -7.48 -65.12
C PHE A 492 -21.20 -8.32 -66.38
N GLU A 493 -20.91 -9.63 -66.37
CA GLU A 493 -21.24 -10.51 -67.51
C GLU A 493 -22.62 -11.16 -67.38
N THR A 494 -23.09 -11.44 -66.16
CA THR A 494 -24.36 -12.14 -65.90
C THR A 494 -25.46 -11.23 -65.35
N GLY A 495 -25.11 -10.08 -64.76
CA GLY A 495 -26.04 -9.06 -64.28
C GLY A 495 -26.69 -9.33 -62.92
N GLU A 496 -26.21 -10.34 -62.18
CA GLU A 496 -26.67 -10.67 -60.82
C GLU A 496 -25.71 -10.10 -59.75
N SER A 497 -26.28 -9.64 -58.63
CA SER A 497 -25.56 -9.24 -57.41
C SER A 497 -25.59 -10.39 -56.42
N THR A 498 -24.44 -10.74 -55.83
CA THR A 498 -24.38 -11.68 -54.70
C THR A 498 -23.76 -11.00 -53.49
N THR A 499 -24.55 -10.91 -52.41
CA THR A 499 -24.07 -10.43 -51.10
C THR A 499 -23.41 -11.60 -50.37
N THR A 500 -22.12 -11.47 -50.05
CA THR A 500 -21.41 -12.48 -49.24
C THR A 500 -21.07 -11.88 -47.88
N LEU A 501 -21.50 -12.54 -46.80
CA LEU A 501 -21.07 -12.20 -45.44
C LEU A 501 -19.65 -12.71 -45.22
N VAL A 502 -18.67 -11.81 -45.25
CA VAL A 502 -17.27 -12.15 -44.95
C VAL A 502 -17.09 -12.12 -43.43
N TYR A 503 -16.68 -13.26 -42.85
CA TYR A 503 -16.20 -13.31 -41.47
C TYR A 503 -14.69 -13.08 -41.47
N GLU A 504 -14.23 -11.95 -40.92
CA GLU A 504 -12.87 -11.84 -40.44
C GLU A 504 -12.81 -12.37 -38.99
N GLU A 505 -11.98 -13.38 -38.77
CA GLU A 505 -11.66 -13.89 -37.45
C GLU A 505 -10.64 -12.93 -36.81
N VAL A 506 -11.13 -11.91 -36.09
CA VAL A 506 -10.29 -11.03 -35.27
C VAL A 506 -10.78 -11.01 -33.83
N GLU A 507 -9.78 -11.12 -32.96
CA GLU A 507 -9.67 -10.83 -31.53
C GLU A 507 -10.70 -9.84 -30.96
N ASN A 508 -11.16 -10.12 -29.73
CA ASN A 508 -11.82 -9.22 -28.77
C ASN A 508 -13.03 -8.42 -29.31
N LYS A 509 -14.24 -8.97 -29.14
CA LYS A 509 -15.49 -8.33 -29.56
C LYS A 509 -16.02 -7.38 -28.49
N GLY A 510 -15.28 -6.31 -28.22
CA GLY A 510 -15.65 -5.33 -27.20
C GLY A 510 -17.07 -4.77 -27.40
N GLY A 511 -17.73 -4.42 -26.28
CA GLY A 511 -19.10 -3.89 -26.26
C GLY A 511 -19.27 -2.71 -25.30
N GLU A 512 -20.35 -1.95 -25.50
CA GLU A 512 -20.68 -0.76 -24.70
C GLU A 512 -21.59 -1.15 -23.52
N ILE A 513 -21.23 -0.80 -22.29
CA ILE A 513 -22.00 -0.99 -21.06
C ILE A 513 -22.56 0.35 -20.61
N ARG A 514 -23.89 0.45 -20.54
CA ARG A 514 -24.57 1.67 -20.08
C ARG A 514 -25.16 1.43 -18.70
N ILE A 515 -24.73 2.22 -17.72
CA ILE A 515 -25.24 2.15 -16.34
C ILE A 515 -26.30 3.25 -16.17
N PRO A 516 -27.55 2.93 -15.80
CA PRO A 516 -28.56 3.94 -15.52
C PRO A 516 -28.18 4.77 -14.30
N LEU A 517 -27.86 6.07 -14.48
CA LEU A 517 -27.37 6.96 -13.42
C LEU A 517 -28.49 7.73 -12.69
N ASN A 518 -29.74 7.33 -12.88
CA ASN A 518 -30.94 7.92 -12.27
C ASN A 518 -31.36 7.24 -10.95
N TRP A 519 -30.60 6.27 -10.44
CA TRP A 519 -30.87 5.58 -9.16
C TRP A 519 -30.43 6.37 -7.92
N ALA A 520 -29.61 7.42 -8.08
CA ALA A 520 -29.26 8.32 -6.97
C ALA A 520 -30.50 8.99 -6.34
N ASP A 521 -31.59 9.09 -7.12
CA ASP A 521 -32.86 9.69 -6.70
C ASP A 521 -33.72 8.76 -5.82
N GLU A 522 -33.38 7.46 -5.71
CA GLU A 522 -34.11 6.47 -4.89
C GLU A 522 -33.63 6.40 -3.44
N PHE A 523 -32.53 7.09 -3.07
CA PHE A 523 -31.96 7.11 -1.72
C PHE A 523 -31.89 8.55 -1.16
N PRO A 524 -33.04 9.21 -0.92
CA PRO A 524 -33.09 10.59 -0.44
C PRO A 524 -32.46 10.79 0.95
N GLU A 525 -32.23 9.69 1.67
CA GLU A 525 -31.72 9.64 3.05
C GLU A 525 -30.20 9.88 3.13
N LEU A 526 -29.51 9.76 2.00
CA LEU A 526 -28.06 10.01 1.90
C LEU A 526 -27.72 11.51 1.82
N GLY A 527 -28.69 12.40 1.59
CA GLY A 527 -28.52 13.85 1.73
C GLY A 527 -27.53 14.52 0.77
N ILE A 528 -27.20 13.93 -0.38
CA ILE A 528 -26.14 14.43 -1.28
C ILE A 528 -26.72 15.23 -2.46
N ASP A 529 -26.70 16.56 -2.39
CA ASP A 529 -26.88 17.47 -3.54
C ASP A 529 -25.58 17.61 -4.38
N LYS A 530 -25.03 16.48 -4.84
CA LYS A 530 -23.84 16.40 -5.71
C LYS A 530 -23.92 15.18 -6.63
N THR A 531 -24.98 15.13 -7.44
CA THR A 531 -25.31 14.06 -8.38
C THR A 531 -24.15 13.69 -9.32
N THR A 532 -23.21 14.59 -9.63
CA THR A 532 -22.04 14.27 -10.49
C THR A 532 -20.92 13.53 -9.76
N LYS A 533 -20.68 13.85 -8.49
CA LYS A 533 -19.56 13.29 -7.72
C LYS A 533 -19.88 11.88 -7.21
N ALA A 534 -21.12 11.65 -6.82
CA ALA A 534 -21.63 10.32 -6.49
C ALA A 534 -21.58 9.37 -7.70
N LYS A 535 -21.89 9.87 -8.90
CA LYS A 535 -21.79 9.10 -10.16
C LYS A 535 -20.35 8.71 -10.51
N GLN A 536 -19.38 9.62 -10.31
CA GLN A 536 -17.97 9.33 -10.53
C GLN A 536 -17.44 8.29 -9.53
N ILE A 537 -17.75 8.42 -8.24
CA ILE A 537 -17.36 7.46 -7.22
C ILE A 537 -17.98 6.09 -7.51
N ILE A 538 -19.28 6.01 -7.86
CA ILE A 538 -19.92 4.73 -8.18
C ILE A 538 -19.27 4.05 -9.40
N VAL A 539 -18.82 4.81 -10.40
CA VAL A 539 -18.14 4.26 -11.59
C VAL A 539 -16.69 3.85 -11.28
N GLU A 540 -15.92 4.67 -10.57
CA GLU A 540 -14.56 4.34 -10.11
C GLU A 540 -14.57 3.09 -9.22
N GLU A 541 -15.55 2.97 -8.34
CA GLU A 541 -15.68 1.84 -7.42
C GLU A 541 -16.25 0.58 -8.09
N PHE A 542 -17.10 0.71 -9.12
CA PHE A 542 -17.50 -0.42 -9.98
C PHE A 542 -16.29 -0.97 -10.75
N ILE A 543 -15.41 -0.10 -11.25
CA ILE A 543 -14.17 -0.48 -11.92
C ILE A 543 -13.21 -1.16 -10.94
N HIS A 544 -13.03 -0.63 -9.73
CA HIS A 544 -12.20 -1.24 -8.69
C HIS A 544 -12.73 -2.60 -8.21
N ALA A 545 -14.06 -2.76 -8.06
CA ALA A 545 -14.69 -4.01 -7.66
C ALA A 545 -14.56 -5.11 -8.74
N VAL A 546 -14.69 -4.73 -10.01
CA VAL A 546 -14.43 -5.65 -11.13
C VAL A 546 -12.95 -6.04 -11.16
N GLN A 547 -12.03 -5.08 -10.98
CA GLN A 547 -10.58 -5.36 -10.91
C GLN A 547 -10.20 -6.31 -9.75
N TRP A 548 -10.84 -6.19 -8.59
CA TRP A 548 -10.52 -7.01 -7.41
C TRP A 548 -10.93 -8.48 -7.56
N GLU A 549 -12.04 -8.78 -8.26
CA GLU A 549 -12.50 -10.16 -8.47
C GLU A 549 -12.01 -10.79 -9.78
N THR A 550 -11.62 -10.00 -10.79
CA THR A 550 -11.01 -10.53 -12.04
C THR A 550 -9.53 -10.89 -11.92
N LEU A 551 -8.86 -10.54 -10.82
CA LEU A 551 -7.46 -10.91 -10.55
C LEU A 551 -7.25 -12.41 -10.26
N PHE A 552 -8.33 -13.20 -10.17
CA PHE A 552 -8.25 -14.66 -10.21
C PHE A 552 -9.12 -15.25 -11.34
N PRO A 553 -8.69 -15.18 -12.61
CA PRO A 553 -9.26 -16.04 -13.62
C PRO A 553 -8.90 -17.49 -13.27
N LYS A 554 -9.90 -18.37 -13.19
CA LYS A 554 -9.68 -19.84 -13.11
C LYS A 554 -8.90 -20.42 -14.31
N SER A 555 -8.56 -19.59 -15.31
CA SER A 555 -7.95 -19.97 -16.58
C SER A 555 -6.44 -19.71 -16.70
N GLY A 556 -5.78 -19.09 -15.71
CA GLY A 556 -4.32 -19.01 -15.66
C GLY A 556 -3.64 -18.15 -16.75
N LYS A 557 -4.28 -17.08 -17.22
CA LYS A 557 -3.65 -16.08 -18.11
C LYS A 557 -3.62 -14.70 -17.43
N THR A 558 -2.48 -14.02 -17.51
CA THR A 558 -2.24 -12.66 -17.00
C THR A 558 -2.77 -11.60 -17.97
N THR A 559 -3.36 -10.52 -17.45
CA THR A 559 -3.84 -9.38 -18.23
C THR A 559 -2.79 -8.26 -18.23
N LEU A 560 -2.32 -7.91 -19.43
CA LEU A 560 -1.38 -6.80 -19.68
C LEU A 560 -2.18 -5.49 -19.89
N ASP A 561 -1.82 -4.46 -19.13
CA ASP A 561 -2.13 -3.02 -19.23
C ASP A 561 -3.59 -2.51 -19.27
N PHE A 562 -3.92 -1.68 -18.26
CA PHE A 562 -4.98 -0.66 -18.31
C PHE A 562 -4.44 0.66 -17.75
N TYR A 563 -4.68 1.79 -18.44
CA TYR A 563 -4.35 3.15 -17.99
C TYR A 563 -5.59 4.05 -18.05
N LEU A 564 -5.77 4.95 -17.08
CA LEU A 564 -6.89 5.88 -16.99
C LEU A 564 -6.36 7.32 -16.82
N ASP A 565 -6.67 8.21 -17.77
CA ASP A 565 -6.39 9.66 -17.65
C ASP A 565 -7.69 10.45 -17.60
N LEU A 566 -7.99 11.03 -16.43
CA LEU A 566 -9.21 11.81 -16.20
C LEU A 566 -8.93 13.32 -16.32
N THR A 567 -8.78 13.87 -17.52
CA THR A 567 -8.78 15.33 -17.70
C THR A 567 -10.05 15.79 -18.43
N GLY A 568 -10.79 16.72 -17.82
CA GLY A 568 -11.82 17.49 -18.52
C GLY A 568 -13.20 17.45 -17.86
N VAL A 569 -13.66 18.63 -17.43
CA VAL A 569 -15.03 18.87 -16.99
C VAL A 569 -15.86 19.23 -18.21
N ALA A 570 -16.96 18.51 -18.41
CA ALA A 570 -18.01 18.73 -19.41
C ALA A 570 -17.63 18.43 -20.88
N ASN A 571 -18.17 17.31 -21.37
CA ASN A 571 -18.23 16.83 -22.75
C ASN A 571 -16.87 16.54 -23.41
N THR A 572 -16.61 15.29 -23.82
CA THR A 572 -16.19 14.82 -25.18
C THR A 572 -15.83 13.32 -25.09
N GLU A 573 -16.04 12.60 -26.20
CA GLU A 573 -15.81 11.18 -26.49
C GLU A 573 -14.49 10.59 -25.96
N PHE A 574 -14.52 9.28 -25.68
CA PHE A 574 -13.37 8.45 -25.30
C PHE A 574 -12.97 7.55 -26.49
N GLU A 575 -11.67 7.33 -26.70
CA GLU A 575 -11.16 6.25 -27.57
C GLU A 575 -10.10 5.49 -26.78
N ALA A 576 -10.42 4.27 -26.34
CA ALA A 576 -9.49 3.35 -25.70
C ALA A 576 -9.01 2.31 -26.74
N LYS A 577 -7.71 2.26 -27.03
CA LYS A 577 -7.12 1.21 -27.86
C LYS A 577 -6.28 0.27 -26.99
N ALA A 578 -6.63 -1.01 -26.99
CA ALA A 578 -5.74 -2.08 -26.57
C ALA A 578 -4.62 -2.21 -27.60
N VAL A 579 -3.35 -2.17 -27.17
CA VAL A 579 -2.20 -2.43 -28.05
C VAL A 579 -1.61 -3.78 -27.67
N THR A 580 -2.05 -4.84 -28.34
CA THR A 580 -1.38 -6.14 -28.32
C THR A 580 -0.49 -6.27 -29.56
N GLY A 581 0.84 -6.34 -29.35
CA GLY A 581 1.78 -7.11 -30.18
C GLY A 581 2.05 -6.76 -31.65
N ILE A 582 3.34 -6.54 -31.94
CA ILE A 582 4.04 -6.62 -33.25
C ILE A 582 3.94 -5.37 -34.16
N ILE A 583 5.10 -4.72 -34.33
CA ILE A 583 5.39 -3.76 -35.38
C ILE A 583 5.32 -4.46 -36.75
N HIS A 584 4.34 -4.11 -37.57
CA HIS A 584 4.52 -4.08 -39.02
C HIS A 584 4.47 -2.64 -39.50
N LYS A 585 5.60 -2.19 -40.06
CA LYS A 585 5.74 -0.93 -40.76
C LYS A 585 5.12 -1.09 -42.15
N GLU A 586 3.96 -0.52 -42.41
CA GLU A 586 3.57 -0.18 -43.78
C GLU A 586 3.93 1.28 -44.08
N VAL A 587 4.89 1.44 -44.98
CA VAL A 587 5.27 2.73 -45.56
C VAL A 587 4.30 3.01 -46.70
N GLY A 588 3.16 3.63 -46.38
CA GLY A 588 2.22 4.15 -47.37
C GLY A 588 2.38 5.66 -47.52
N TRP A 589 3.16 6.10 -48.50
CA TRP A 589 3.18 7.51 -48.91
C TRP A 589 1.80 7.89 -49.45
N ASN A 590 1.19 8.96 -48.96
CA ASN A 590 0.22 9.69 -49.76
C ASN A 590 0.37 11.21 -49.61
N VAL A 591 0.47 11.81 -50.80
CA VAL A 591 0.76 13.19 -51.13
C VAL A 591 -0.40 14.08 -50.71
N LEU A 592 -0.13 15.10 -49.89
CA LEU A 592 -1.06 16.21 -49.69
C LEU A 592 -1.10 17.05 -50.98
N THR A 593 -2.18 16.90 -51.75
CA THR A 593 -2.52 17.88 -52.78
C THR A 593 -3.40 18.97 -52.15
N GLY A 594 -2.79 20.16 -52.04
CA GLY A 594 -3.43 21.44 -52.34
C GLY A 594 -4.58 21.93 -51.46
N GLY A 595 -4.24 22.86 -50.57
CA GLY A 595 -5.04 24.09 -50.37
C GLY A 595 -6.13 24.04 -49.31
N ASP A 596 -5.77 24.33 -48.05
CA ASP A 596 -6.15 25.61 -47.46
C ASP A 596 -5.39 25.88 -46.15
N LYS A 597 -5.06 27.15 -45.94
CA LYS A 597 -4.26 27.66 -44.82
C LYS A 597 -5.18 28.07 -43.65
N ASN A 598 -4.71 27.72 -42.46
CA ASN A 598 -4.90 28.38 -41.15
C ASN A 598 -6.23 28.16 -40.40
N ALA A 599 -6.19 27.31 -39.37
CA ALA A 599 -6.02 27.75 -37.98
C ALA A 599 -5.79 26.54 -37.07
N ALA A 600 -4.53 26.10 -36.95
CA ALA A 600 -4.16 25.12 -35.93
C ALA A 600 -4.26 25.77 -34.55
N LYS A 601 -5.29 25.42 -33.78
CA LYS A 601 -5.27 25.55 -32.32
C LYS A 601 -4.41 24.41 -31.78
N SER A 602 -3.09 24.63 -31.79
CA SER A 602 -2.16 23.87 -30.96
C SER A 602 -2.32 24.34 -29.51
N GLY A 603 -2.88 23.51 -28.65
CA GLY A 603 -2.93 23.76 -27.22
C GLY A 603 -3.75 22.71 -26.50
N ASN A 604 -3.07 21.92 -25.67
CA ASN A 604 -3.57 21.05 -24.60
C ASN A 604 -3.32 19.54 -24.80
N TYR A 605 -2.06 19.15 -24.88
CA TYR A 605 -1.60 17.93 -24.23
C TYR A 605 -0.27 18.27 -23.55
N PHE A 606 -0.02 17.68 -22.39
CA PHE A 606 1.08 17.95 -21.43
C PHE A 606 0.84 19.03 -20.38
N SER A 607 0.02 18.69 -19.38
CA SER A 607 0.24 19.13 -17.99
C SER A 607 -0.42 18.18 -16.99
N ARG A 608 0.27 17.09 -16.61
CA ARG A 608 -0.13 16.31 -15.42
C ARG A 608 1.00 15.73 -14.58
N TYR A 609 2.26 15.91 -14.98
CA TYR A 609 3.42 15.67 -14.14
C TYR A 609 4.13 17.00 -13.94
N GLY A 610 4.28 17.45 -12.70
CA GLY A 610 4.64 18.80 -12.29
C GLY A 610 6.02 19.30 -12.74
N PHE A 611 6.18 19.59 -14.03
CA PHE A 611 7.32 20.30 -14.60
C PHE A 611 7.06 21.81 -14.64
N ASN A 612 7.87 22.61 -13.94
CA ASN A 612 7.89 24.07 -14.15
C ASN A 612 8.89 24.40 -15.26
N MET A 613 8.39 24.53 -16.49
CA MET A 613 9.20 24.75 -17.70
C MET A 613 9.70 26.21 -17.88
N SER A 614 9.52 27.09 -16.89
CA SER A 614 9.85 28.52 -17.05
C SER A 614 11.36 28.87 -16.97
N ARG A 615 12.23 27.90 -16.65
CA ARG A 615 13.69 28.16 -16.53
C ARG A 615 14.58 27.49 -17.59
N TYR A 616 14.04 26.71 -18.52
CA TYR A 616 14.86 26.04 -19.55
C TYR A 616 14.86 26.74 -20.93
N ASN A 617 14.11 27.83 -21.10
CA ASN A 617 13.98 28.54 -22.37
C ASN A 617 14.71 29.90 -22.44
N ARG A 618 15.83 30.10 -21.72
CA ARG A 618 16.60 31.35 -21.83
C ARG A 618 18.00 31.28 -22.46
N ASP A 619 18.58 30.11 -22.70
CA ASP A 619 19.92 30.02 -23.32
C ASP A 619 20.00 29.18 -24.60
N ALA A 620 18.88 28.93 -25.28
CA ALA A 620 18.85 28.27 -26.60
C ALA A 620 18.48 29.21 -27.77
N ASN A 621 18.58 30.53 -27.58
CA ASN A 621 18.49 31.52 -28.67
C ASN A 621 19.34 32.77 -28.39
N LYS A 622 20.65 32.55 -28.20
CA LYS A 622 21.72 33.50 -28.53
C LYS A 622 22.92 32.76 -29.10
#